data_AF-A0A7K4DD15-F1
#
_entry.id   AF-A0A7K4DD15-F1
#
_cell.length_a   1.000
_cell.length_b   1.000
_cell.length_c   1.000
_cell.angle_alpha   90.00
_cell.angle_beta   90.00
_cell.angle_gamma   90.00
#
_symmetry.space_group_name_H-M   'P 1'
#
loop_
_entity.id
_entity.type
_entity.pdbx_description
1 polymer ?
#
loop_
_entity_poly.entity_id
_entity_poly.type
_entity_poly.pdbx_seq_one_letter_code
_entity_poly.pdbx_strand_id
1 'polypeptide(L)'
;MIFMFSSKLRHSNSKSFPLVFALMSVGYIGLACMLLEERINEGISLYKKGKKDEAKIVLDESLVTCDELINMKDVGQMGHRKDLIWHWKGLVLEKLGRATEVKECFDKAKELGYVEE
;
A
#
# COMPACT_ATOMS: atom_id res chain seq x y z
N MET A 1 -1.89 -22.02 13.49
CA MET A 1 -2.55 -21.74 12.19
C MET A 1 -1.97 -20.42 11.68
N ILE A 2 -0.65 -20.33 11.52
CA ILE A 2 0.10 -20.44 10.26
C ILE A 2 -0.58 -19.65 9.12
N PHE A 3 -0.08 -18.44 8.87
CA PHE A 3 0.25 -18.04 7.51
C PHE A 3 1.69 -17.52 7.49
N MET A 4 2.39 -17.93 6.45
CA MET A 4 3.83 -17.92 6.30
C MET A 4 4.41 -16.50 6.32
N PHE A 5 5.27 -16.22 7.31
CA PHE A 5 6.32 -15.23 7.18
C PHE A 5 7.40 -15.84 6.25
N SER A 6 7.10 -15.92 4.95
CA SER A 6 8.04 -16.39 3.93
C SER A 6 9.19 -15.40 3.79
N SER A 7 10.20 -15.53 4.64
CA SER A 7 11.60 -15.84 4.28
C SER A 7 12.22 -15.25 2.99
N LYS A 8 11.83 -14.05 2.54
CA LYS A 8 12.51 -13.35 1.44
C LYS A 8 12.82 -11.87 1.66
N LEU A 9 12.89 -11.41 2.92
CA LEU A 9 13.66 -10.21 3.25
C LEU A 9 15.12 -10.58 3.51
N ARG A 10 15.85 -10.94 2.45
CA ARG A 10 17.30 -11.11 2.49
C ARG A 10 17.95 -10.46 1.28
N HIS A 11 18.28 -9.18 1.49
CA HIS A 11 19.29 -8.30 0.89
C HIS A 11 18.60 -6.92 0.75
N SER A 12 18.91 -5.88 1.53
CA SER A 12 20.22 -5.42 1.99
C SER A 12 20.04 -4.45 3.17
N ASN A 13 20.91 -4.55 4.18
CA ASN A 13 21.22 -3.57 5.26
C ASN A 13 20.08 -3.07 6.17
N SER A 14 20.21 -2.97 7.50
CA SER A 14 21.18 -3.41 8.48
C SER A 14 20.55 -3.18 9.87
N LYS A 15 20.35 -4.24 10.65
CA LYS A 15 20.39 -4.30 12.12
C LYS A 15 19.99 -3.04 12.90
N SER A 16 18.72 -2.62 12.86
CA SER A 16 18.14 -1.68 13.85
C SER A 16 16.63 -1.85 14.05
N PHE A 17 16.05 -2.91 13.47
CA PHE A 17 14.61 -3.00 13.27
C PHE A 17 13.77 -2.95 14.57
N PRO A 18 13.96 -3.79 15.60
CA PRO A 18 12.89 -4.03 16.59
C PRO A 18 12.66 -2.90 17.61
N LEU A 19 13.70 -2.13 18.00
CA LEU A 19 13.54 -1.05 19.00
C LEU A 19 13.02 0.26 18.39
N VAL A 20 13.26 0.48 17.09
CA VAL A 20 12.73 1.63 16.36
C VAL A 20 11.21 1.49 16.19
N PHE A 21 10.68 0.28 15.93
CA PHE A 21 9.22 0.05 15.81
C PHE A 21 8.40 0.48 17.03
N ALA A 22 8.98 0.47 18.23
CA ALA A 22 8.26 0.84 19.46
C ALA A 22 8.03 2.35 19.63
N LEU A 23 8.86 3.20 19.01
CA LEU A 23 8.71 4.67 19.05
C LEU A 23 7.91 5.22 17.85
N MET A 24 7.47 4.35 16.94
CA MET A 24 6.93 4.74 15.64
C MET A 24 5.42 4.98 15.61
N SER A 25 4.64 4.81 16.68
CA SER A 25 3.16 4.77 16.58
C SER A 25 2.50 5.99 15.89
N VAL A 26 3.07 7.19 15.93
CA VAL A 26 2.55 8.38 15.22
C VAL A 26 3.31 8.67 13.90
N GLY A 27 4.59 8.32 13.80
CA GLY A 27 5.42 8.52 12.59
C GLY A 27 5.38 7.36 11.56
N TYR A 28 5.03 6.16 12.02
CA TYR A 28 4.98 4.91 11.23
C TYR A 28 3.98 5.02 10.10
N ILE A 29 2.82 5.61 10.38
CA ILE A 29 1.71 5.69 9.43
C ILE A 29 2.07 6.63 8.28
N GLY A 30 2.73 7.76 8.57
CA GLY A 30 3.22 8.70 7.57
C GLY A 30 4.27 8.07 6.64
N LEU A 31 5.23 7.36 7.23
CA LEU A 31 6.26 6.62 6.48
C LEU A 31 5.68 5.47 5.67
N ALA A 32 4.71 4.72 6.22
CA ALA A 32 4.05 3.61 5.53
C ALA A 32 3.27 4.08 4.29
N CYS A 33 2.58 5.23 4.38
CA CYS A 33 1.91 5.84 3.23
C CYS A 33 2.91 6.29 2.14
N MET A 34 4.05 6.87 2.54
CA MET A 34 5.09 7.30 1.59
C MET A 34 5.72 6.10 0.88
N LEU A 35 6.02 5.04 1.62
CA LEU A 35 6.57 3.80 1.06
C LEU A 35 5.56 3.08 0.14
N LEU A 36 4.26 3.16 0.44
CA LEU A 36 3.22 2.55 -0.39
C LEU A 36 3.22 3.11 -1.82
N GLU A 37 3.27 4.44 -1.96
CA GLU A 37 3.33 5.10 -3.27
C GLU A 37 4.56 4.66 -4.07
N GLU A 38 5.73 4.60 -3.43
CA GLU A 38 6.97 4.15 -4.07
C GLU A 38 6.84 2.72 -4.61
N ARG A 39 6.27 1.80 -3.82
CA ARG A 39 6.07 0.40 -4.22
C ARG A 39 5.06 0.24 -5.35
N ILE A 40 4.00 1.05 -5.37
CA ILE A 40 3.03 1.04 -6.47
C ILE A 40 3.68 1.52 -7.76
N ASN A 41 4.47 2.59 -7.69
CA ASN A 41 5.22 3.11 -8.84
C ASN A 41 6.22 2.07 -9.37
N GLU A 42 6.90 1.35 -8.48
CA GLU A 42 7.75 0.22 -8.84
C GLU A 42 6.96 -0.88 -9.56
N GLY A 43 5.83 -1.32 -9.00
CA GLY A 43 4.96 -2.33 -9.59
C GLY A 43 4.49 -1.95 -11.00
N ILE A 44 4.08 -0.69 -11.20
CA ILE A 44 3.68 -0.16 -12.51
C ILE A 44 4.88 -0.12 -13.48
N SER A 45 6.06 0.27 -13.00
CA SER A 45 7.30 0.27 -13.80
C SER A 45 7.69 -1.14 -14.25
N LEU A 46 7.58 -2.14 -13.38
CA LEU A 46 7.82 -3.54 -13.71
C LEU A 46 6.81 -4.06 -14.75
N TYR A 47 5.54 -3.65 -14.65
CA TYR A 47 4.52 -3.98 -15.64
C TYR A 47 4.90 -3.44 -17.03
N LYS A 48 5.37 -2.19 -17.11
CA LYS A 48 5.85 -1.58 -18.37
C LYS A 48 7.08 -2.30 -18.94
N LYS A 49 7.95 -2.84 -18.08
CA LYS A 49 9.13 -3.63 -18.49
C LYS A 49 8.79 -5.06 -18.94
N GLY A 50 7.52 -5.47 -18.92
CA GLY A 50 7.08 -6.81 -19.31
C GLY A 50 7.28 -7.88 -18.23
N LYS A 51 7.81 -7.51 -17.04
CA LYS A 51 7.99 -8.40 -15.88
C LYS A 51 6.68 -8.54 -15.10
N LYS A 52 5.68 -9.14 -15.75
CA LYS A 52 4.31 -9.21 -15.22
C LYS A 52 4.20 -9.99 -13.91
N ASP A 53 4.97 -11.07 -13.75
CA ASP A 53 4.92 -11.91 -12.55
C ASP A 53 5.49 -11.19 -11.33
N GLU A 54 6.65 -10.53 -11.47
CA GLU A 54 7.25 -9.69 -10.41
C GLU A 54 6.32 -8.52 -10.05
N ALA A 55 5.76 -7.83 -11.06
CA ALA A 55 4.83 -6.72 -10.85
C ALA A 55 3.59 -7.16 -10.05
N LYS A 56 3.03 -8.33 -10.37
CA LYS A 56 1.86 -8.85 -9.68
C LYS A 56 2.13 -9.09 -8.19
N ILE A 57 3.28 -9.66 -7.85
CA ILE A 57 3.67 -9.89 -6.45
C ILE A 57 3.76 -8.57 -5.69
N VAL A 58 4.45 -7.57 -6.26
CA VAL A 58 4.61 -6.25 -5.61
C VAL A 58 3.27 -5.53 -5.45
N LEU A 59 2.39 -5.63 -6.44
CA LEU A 59 1.05 -5.05 -6.40
C LEU A 59 0.14 -5.77 -5.39
N ASP A 60 0.18 -7.10 -5.30
CA ASP A 60 -0.56 -7.88 -4.30
C ASP A 60 -0.10 -7.53 -2.87
N GLU A 61 1.21 -7.39 -2.64
CA GLU A 61 1.74 -6.94 -1.34
C GLU A 61 1.31 -5.50 -1.02
N SER A 62 1.29 -4.62 -2.02
CA SER A 62 0.84 -3.24 -1.85
C SER A 62 -0.66 -3.18 -1.49
N LEU A 63 -1.47 -4.07 -2.06
CA LEU A 63 -2.90 -4.16 -1.78
C LEU A 63 -3.16 -4.51 -0.30
N VAL A 64 -2.39 -5.45 0.27
CA VAL A 64 -2.49 -5.81 1.69
C VAL A 64 -2.16 -4.61 2.57
N THR A 65 -1.10 -3.87 2.24
CA THR A 65 -0.74 -2.65 2.99
C THR A 65 -1.84 -1.58 2.91
N CYS A 66 -2.49 -1.40 1.74
CA CYS A 66 -3.66 -0.51 1.64
C CYS A 66 -4.78 -0.92 2.60
N ASP A 67 -5.12 -2.20 2.66
CA ASP A 67 -6.18 -2.72 3.54
C ASP A 67 -5.84 -2.54 5.02
N GLU A 68 -4.59 -2.80 5.41
CA GLU A 68 -4.12 -2.57 6.77
C GLU A 68 -4.22 -1.08 7.14
N LEU A 69 -3.74 -0.18 6.27
CA LEU A 69 -3.80 1.27 6.48
C LEU A 69 -5.24 1.78 6.59
N ILE A 70 -6.15 1.30 5.73
CA ILE A 70 -7.57 1.69 5.75
C ILE A 70 -8.23 1.29 7.09
N ASN A 71 -7.93 0.08 7.57
CA ASN A 71 -8.52 -0.50 8.78
C ASN A 71 -7.90 0.00 10.10
N MET A 72 -6.77 0.70 10.05
CA MET A 72 -6.18 1.29 11.25
C MET A 72 -7.06 2.41 11.83
N LYS A 73 -7.34 2.32 13.14
CA LYS A 73 -8.21 3.23 13.89
C LYS A 73 -7.61 4.64 14.05
N ASP A 74 -6.28 4.74 14.15
CA ASP A 74 -5.57 6.01 14.41
C ASP A 74 -5.29 6.84 13.16
N VAL A 75 -5.62 6.35 11.96
CA VAL A 75 -5.51 7.15 10.73
C VAL A 75 -6.47 8.35 10.76
N GLY A 76 -7.48 8.34 11.63
CA GLY A 76 -8.36 9.48 11.88
C GLY A 76 -7.66 10.73 12.43
N GLN A 77 -6.48 10.61 13.05
CA GLN A 77 -5.68 11.77 13.47
C GLN A 77 -4.91 12.40 12.31
N MET A 78 -4.64 11.65 11.24
CA MET A 78 -4.21 12.17 9.93
C MET A 78 -5.44 12.29 9.02
N GLY A 79 -6.28 13.30 9.30
CA GLY A 79 -7.56 13.52 8.62
C GLY A 79 -7.50 13.83 7.11
N HIS A 80 -6.49 13.37 6.35
CA HIS A 80 -6.28 13.80 4.96
C HIS A 80 -5.55 12.81 4.02
N ARG A 81 -5.41 11.52 4.39
CA ARG A 81 -4.69 10.54 3.54
C ARG A 81 -5.45 9.25 3.23
N LYS A 82 -6.63 9.02 3.83
CA LYS A 82 -7.43 7.81 3.55
C LYS A 82 -7.97 7.82 2.12
N ASP A 83 -8.42 8.99 1.68
CA ASP A 83 -8.82 9.33 0.32
C ASP A 83 -7.75 8.88 -0.70
N LEU A 84 -6.48 9.23 -0.44
CA LEU A 84 -5.34 8.83 -1.28
C LEU A 84 -5.09 7.31 -1.24
N ILE A 85 -5.21 6.67 -0.09
CA ILE A 85 -5.03 5.20 0.02
C ILE A 85 -6.12 4.45 -0.77
N TRP A 86 -7.37 4.92 -0.72
CA TRP A 86 -8.45 4.33 -1.53
C TRP A 86 -8.21 4.52 -3.03
N HIS A 87 -7.68 5.67 -3.44
CA HIS A 87 -7.27 5.89 -4.83
C HIS A 87 -6.15 4.93 -5.27
N TRP A 88 -5.08 4.83 -4.47
CA TRP A 88 -3.98 3.89 -4.71
C TRP A 88 -4.45 2.44 -4.78
N LYS A 89 -5.34 2.03 -3.88
CA LYS A 89 -5.96 0.70 -3.91
C LYS A 89 -6.70 0.45 -5.23
N GLY A 90 -7.46 1.44 -5.72
CA GLY A 90 -8.12 1.37 -7.02
C GLY A 90 -7.13 1.17 -8.18
N LEU A 91 -6.04 1.94 -8.21
CA LEU A 91 -4.97 1.80 -9.22
C LEU A 91 -4.31 0.41 -9.19
N VAL A 92 -4.01 -0.10 -7.99
CA VAL A 92 -3.43 -1.44 -7.82
C VAL A 92 -4.38 -2.52 -8.32
N LEU A 93 -5.67 -2.46 -7.94
CA LEU A 93 -6.69 -3.40 -8.38
C LEU A 93 -6.89 -3.35 -9.90
N GLU A 94 -6.82 -2.17 -10.50
CA GLU A 94 -6.88 -2.00 -11.96
C GLU A 94 -5.71 -2.76 -12.63
N LYS A 95 -4.49 -2.58 -12.12
CA LYS A 95 -3.30 -3.27 -12.66
C LYS A 95 -3.31 -4.78 -12.42
N LEU A 96 -3.93 -5.24 -11.34
CA LEU A 96 -4.18 -6.65 -11.07
C LEU A 96 -5.33 -7.24 -11.92
N GLY A 97 -6.10 -6.41 -12.62
CA GLY A 97 -7.24 -6.83 -13.45
C GLY A 97 -8.51 -7.11 -12.66
N ARG A 98 -8.61 -6.68 -11.40
CA ARG A 98 -9.79 -6.85 -10.52
C ARG A 98 -10.77 -5.69 -10.69
N ALA A 99 -11.31 -5.54 -11.90
CA ALA A 99 -12.14 -4.39 -12.29
C ALA A 99 -13.40 -4.20 -11.44
N THR A 100 -13.94 -5.26 -10.83
CA THR A 100 -15.17 -5.20 -10.01
C THR A 100 -15.00 -4.34 -8.77
N GLU A 101 -13.83 -4.35 -8.14
CA GLU A 101 -13.57 -3.65 -6.87
C GLU A 101 -12.99 -2.24 -7.08
N VAL A 102 -12.51 -1.95 -8.29
CA VAL A 102 -11.89 -0.66 -8.65
C VAL A 102 -12.88 0.49 -8.46
N LYS A 103 -14.11 0.33 -8.95
CA LYS A 103 -15.12 1.39 -8.90
C LYS A 103 -15.46 1.77 -7.45
N GLU A 104 -15.67 0.76 -6.59
CA GLU A 104 -15.94 0.99 -5.17
C GLU A 104 -14.78 1.72 -4.47
N CYS A 105 -13.53 1.44 -4.86
CA CYS A 105 -12.37 2.11 -4.29
C CYS A 105 -12.32 3.59 -4.69
N PHE A 106 -12.56 3.92 -5.97
CA PHE A 106 -12.59 5.31 -6.42
C PHE A 106 -13.79 6.09 -5.88
N ASP A 107 -14.95 5.45 -5.77
CA ASP A 107 -16.13 6.08 -5.16
C ASP A 107 -15.86 6.43 -3.68
N LYS A 108 -15.24 5.52 -2.92
CA LYS A 108 -14.82 5.80 -1.54
C LYS A 108 -13.74 6.87 -1.43
N ALA A 109 -12.78 6.90 -2.37
CA ALA A 109 -11.77 7.96 -2.41
C ALA A 109 -12.44 9.34 -2.54
N LYS A 110 -13.41 9.45 -3.46
CA LYS A 110 -14.18 10.68 -3.69
C LYS A 110 -15.06 11.06 -2.50
N GLU A 111 -15.71 10.09 -1.87
CA GLU A 111 -16.51 10.31 -0.65
C GLU A 111 -15.66 10.88 0.49
N LEU A 112 -14.38 10.49 0.56
CA LEU A 112 -13.42 11.01 1.52
C LEU A 112 -12.77 12.33 1.11
N GLY A 113 -13.16 12.91 -0.04
CA GLY A 113 -12.70 14.20 -0.52
C GLY A 113 -11.49 14.17 -1.46
N TYR A 114 -11.13 13.01 -2.02
CA TYR A 114 -10.11 12.95 -3.07
C TYR A 114 -10.55 13.75 -4.30
N VAL A 115 -9.73 14.73 -4.71
CA VAL A 115 -9.93 15.48 -5.95
C VAL A 115 -8.77 15.13 -6.87
N GLU A 116 -9.06 14.51 -8.02
CA GLU A 116 -8.10 14.40 -9.12
C GLU A 116 -7.86 15.82 -9.63
N GLU A 117 -6.70 16.41 -9.32
CA GLU A 117 -6.25 17.68 -9.95
C GLU A 117 -5.83 17.46 -11.41
#